data_AF-A0A920ND01-F1
#
_entry.id   AF-A0A920ND01-F1
#
_cell.length_a   1.000
_cell.length_b   1.000
_cell.length_c   1.000
_cell.angle_alpha   90.00
_cell.angle_beta   90.00
_cell.angle_gamma   90.00
#
_symmetry.space_group_name_H-M   'P 1'
#
loop_
_entity.id
_entity.type
_entity.pdbx_description
1 polymer ?
#
loop_
_entity_poly.entity_id
_entity_poly.type
_entity_poly.pdbx_seq_one_letter_code
_entity_poly.pdbx_strand_id
1 'polypeptide(L)'
;MLPDLDSVYICPWDKTMAIIFADLYWEDKPYNVCPRQALKRAMQKAQDAGYKGMCGIEPEFIAMKYGEDGKPVKAIDSDPINGIRPRRQGIWL
;
A
#
# COMPACT_ATOMS: atom_id res chain seq x y z
N MET A 1 1.71 13.39 16.40
CA MET A 1 1.59 13.09 14.95
C MET A 1 1.61 14.42 14.23
N LEU A 2 2.53 14.60 13.27
CA LEU A 2 2.74 15.85 12.54
C LEU A 2 2.34 15.62 11.07
N PRO A 3 1.25 16.24 10.58
CA PRO A 3 0.77 16.05 9.21
C PRO A 3 1.68 16.74 8.19
N ASP A 4 1.86 16.07 7.05
CA ASP A 4 2.66 16.54 5.92
C ASP A 4 1.73 17.15 4.86
N LEU A 5 1.71 18.49 4.77
CA LEU A 5 0.78 19.24 3.92
C LEU A 5 1.05 19.05 2.41
N ASP A 6 2.24 18.58 2.03
CA ASP A 6 2.56 18.25 0.64
C ASP A 6 1.98 16.88 0.23
N SER A 7 1.44 16.13 1.20
CA SER A 7 0.93 14.76 1.01
C SER A 7 -0.60 14.66 1.08
N VAL A 8 -1.31 15.77 0.91
CA VAL A 8 -2.78 15.79 0.90
C VAL A 8 -3.30 15.02 -0.31
N TYR A 9 -4.18 14.05 -0.06
CA TYR A 9 -4.84 13.25 -1.08
C TYR A 9 -6.36 13.33 -0.90
N ILE A 10 -7.04 13.98 -1.85
CA ILE A 10 -8.52 14.02 -1.88
C ILE A 10 -9.01 12.67 -2.41
N CYS A 11 -9.89 12.01 -1.66
CA CYS A 11 -10.39 10.68 -2.01
C CYS A 11 -11.23 10.74 -3.29
N PRO A 12 -10.87 10.04 -4.38
CA PRO A 12 -11.61 10.11 -5.63
C PRO A 12 -13.02 9.50 -5.55
N TRP A 13 -13.25 8.58 -4.60
CA TRP A 13 -14.56 7.97 -4.35
C TRP A 13 -15.48 8.82 -3.46
N ASP A 14 -14.94 9.78 -2.71
CA ASP A 14 -15.72 10.69 -1.84
C ASP A 14 -15.00 12.03 -1.68
N LYS A 15 -15.52 13.06 -2.35
CA LYS A 15 -14.94 14.41 -2.37
C LYS A 15 -15.10 15.17 -1.05
N THR A 16 -15.86 14.64 -0.10
CA THR A 16 -15.99 15.23 1.25
C THR A 16 -14.87 14.79 2.19
N MET A 17 -14.03 13.83 1.76
CA MET A 17 -12.96 13.25 2.56
C MET A 17 -11.58 13.47 1.91
N ALA A 18 -10.59 13.78 2.75
CA ALA A 18 -9.18 13.83 2.37
C ALA A 18 -8.33 13.03 3.36
N ILE A 19 -7.26 12.42 2.85
CA ILE A 19 -6.25 11.72 3.62
C ILE A 19 -4.99 12.57 3.63
N ILE A 20 -4.37 12.71 4.80
CA ILE A 20 -3.07 13.39 4.95
C ILE A 20 -2.13 12.42 5.63
N PHE A 21 -0.97 12.16 5.03
CA PHE A 21 0.04 11.34 5.67
C PHE A 21 0.76 12.16 6.75
N ALA A 22 1.15 11.50 7.83
CA ALA A 22 1.75 12.17 8.96
C ALA A 22 2.94 11.38 9.52
N ASP A 23 3.88 12.12 10.09
CA ASP A 23 5.02 11.57 10.80
C ASP A 23 4.69 11.46 12.29
N LEU A 24 5.06 10.32 12.91
CA LEU A 24 4.79 10.11 14.33
C LEU A 24 5.89 10.75 15.18
N TYR A 25 5.50 11.49 16.21
CA TYR A 25 6.40 12.13 17.17
C TYR A 25 6.08 11.65 18.57
N TRP A 26 7.11 11.46 19.39
CA TRP A 26 7.05 11.06 20.79
C TRP A 26 8.04 11.93 21.58
N GLU A 27 7.60 12.54 22.69
CA GLU A 27 8.44 13.43 23.52
C GLU A 27 9.22 14.47 22.67
N ASP A 28 8.49 15.18 21.80
CA ASP A 28 9.02 16.20 20.88
C ASP A 28 10.10 15.72 19.90
N LYS A 29 10.26 14.41 19.76
CA LYS A 29 11.23 13.78 18.86
C LYS A 29 10.55 12.90 17.81
N PRO A 30 11.12 12.78 16.60
CA PRO A 30 10.64 11.83 15.60
C PRO A 30 10.66 10.40 16.16
N TYR A 31 9.52 9.70 16.08
CA TYR A 31 9.39 8.35 16.60
C TYR A 31 10.16 7.34 15.74
N ASN A 32 11.16 6.72 16.35
CA ASN A 32 12.09 5.80 15.72
C ASN A 32 11.44 4.60 14.99
N VAL A 33 10.30 4.09 15.49
CA VAL A 33 9.58 2.94 14.91
C VAL A 33 8.57 3.35 13.83
N CYS A 34 8.43 4.66 13.54
CA CYS A 34 7.58 5.11 12.44
C CYS A 34 8.13 4.62 11.08
N PRO A 35 7.39 3.81 10.31
CA PRO A 35 7.89 3.26 9.04
C PRO A 35 8.24 4.35 8.02
N ARG A 36 7.44 5.42 7.95
CA ARG A 36 7.69 6.57 7.06
C ARG A 36 9.00 7.25 7.39
N GLN A 37 9.29 7.48 8.66
CA GLN A 37 10.57 8.08 9.08
C GLN A 37 11.75 7.12 8.87
N ALA A 38 11.56 5.82 9.06
CA ALA A 38 12.59 4.83 8.74
C ALA A 38 12.97 4.88 7.26
N LEU A 39 11.97 4.97 6.36
CA LEU A 39 12.19 5.13 4.93
C LEU A 39 12.88 6.48 4.61
N LYS A 40 12.42 7.60 5.18
CA LYS A 40 13.05 8.92 4.99
C LYS A 40 14.54 8.90 5.39
N ARG A 41 14.90 8.23 6.48
CA ARG A 41 16.31 8.07 6.90
C ARG A 41 17.13 7.26 5.90
N ALA A 42 16.58 6.17 5.37
CA ALA A 42 17.26 5.37 4.35
C ALA A 42 17.44 6.15 3.04
N MET A 43 16.41 6.90 2.62
CA MET A 43 16.46 7.78 1.45
C MET A 43 17.50 8.89 1.62
N GLN A 44 17.59 9.51 2.80
CA GLN A 44 18.58 10.57 3.07
C GLN A 44 20.00 10.03 2.92
N LYS A 45 20.31 8.86 3.51
CA LYS A 45 21.63 8.23 3.37
C LYS A 45 22.03 7.97 1.92
N ALA A 46 21.06 7.57 1.07
CA ALA A 46 21.31 7.38 -0.35
C ALA A 46 21.59 8.71 -1.06
N GLN A 47 20.83 9.76 -0.73
CA GLN A 47 21.00 11.10 -1.28
C GLN A 47 22.34 11.72 -0.89
N ASP A 48 22.77 11.55 0.36
CA ASP A 48 24.07 12.02 0.87
C ASP A 48 25.24 11.35 0.11
N ALA A 49 25.04 10.12 -0.40
CA ALA A 49 25.98 9.40 -1.24
C ALA A 49 25.85 9.73 -2.75
N GLY A 50 24.98 10.66 -3.14
CA GLY A 50 24.76 11.07 -4.53
C GLY A 50 23.77 10.20 -5.31
N TYR A 51 22.99 9.34 -4.65
CA TYR A 51 22.02 8.45 -5.29
C TYR A 51 20.57 8.87 -5.03
N LYS A 52 19.69 8.58 -5.98
CA LYS A 52 18.24 8.72 -5.84
C LYS A 52 17.55 7.37 -6.03
N GLY A 53 16.90 6.89 -4.96
CA GLY A 53 16.12 5.66 -5.01
C GLY A 53 14.79 5.86 -5.75
N MET A 54 14.47 4.96 -6.67
CA MET A 54 13.20 4.90 -7.40
C MET A 54 12.66 3.46 -7.29
N CYS A 55 11.36 3.29 -7.04
CA CYS A 55 10.74 1.99 -6.87
C CYS A 55 9.34 1.98 -7.51
N GLY A 56 9.01 0.90 -8.22
CA GLY A 56 7.65 0.56 -8.65
C GLY A 56 7.10 -0.56 -7.79
N ILE A 57 5.80 -0.51 -7.49
CA ILE A 57 5.10 -1.55 -6.72
C ILE A 57 4.02 -2.13 -7.63
N GLU A 58 3.94 -3.47 -7.66
CA GLU A 58 2.88 -4.23 -8.34
C GLU A 58 1.93 -4.81 -7.27
N PRO A 59 0.93 -4.05 -6.80
CA PRO A 59 0.03 -4.51 -5.75
C PRO A 59 -1.02 -5.46 -6.33
N GLU A 60 -0.73 -6.77 -6.31
CA GLU A 60 -1.72 -7.79 -6.63
C GLU A 60 -2.79 -7.90 -5.54
N PHE A 61 -4.06 -8.06 -5.93
CA PHE A 61 -5.17 -8.32 -5.01
C PHE A 61 -6.20 -9.27 -5.61
N ILE A 62 -6.94 -9.98 -4.74
CA ILE A 62 -8.02 -10.89 -5.14
C ILE A 62 -9.33 -10.31 -4.62
N ALA A 63 -10.27 -10.05 -5.54
CA ALA A 63 -11.63 -9.69 -5.17
C ALA A 63 -12.39 -10.94 -4.72
N MET A 64 -12.97 -10.89 -3.51
CA MET A 64 -13.73 -11.99 -2.90
C MET A 64 -15.22 -11.62 -2.82
N LYS A 65 -16.09 -12.61 -2.90
CA LYS A 65 -17.53 -12.50 -2.60
C LYS A 65 -17.98 -13.65 -1.71
N TYR A 66 -19.12 -13.53 -1.07
CA TYR A 66 -19.75 -14.65 -0.39
C TYR A 66 -20.60 -15.45 -1.37
N GLY A 67 -20.42 -16.78 -1.40
CA GLY A 67 -21.24 -17.71 -2.17
C GLY A 67 -22.58 -18.00 -1.48
N GLU A 68 -23.45 -18.75 -2.15
CA GLU A 68 -24.76 -19.16 -1.62
C GLU A 68 -24.65 -20.01 -0.34
N ASP A 69 -23.54 -20.74 -0.18
CA ASP A 69 -23.21 -21.53 1.00
C ASP A 69 -22.56 -20.70 2.13
N GLY A 70 -22.52 -19.37 1.97
CA GLY A 70 -21.93 -18.43 2.93
C GLY A 70 -20.41 -18.43 2.98
N LYS A 71 -19.71 -19.16 2.10
CA LYS A 71 -18.24 -19.19 2.09
C LYS A 71 -17.65 -18.10 1.20
N PRO A 72 -16.46 -17.57 1.55
CA PRO A 72 -15.74 -16.64 0.68
C PRO A 72 -15.23 -17.38 -0.55
N VAL A 73 -15.68 -16.96 -1.73
CA VAL A 73 -15.24 -17.45 -3.04
C VAL A 73 -14.67 -16.28 -3.86
N LYS A 74 -13.83 -16.58 -4.86
CA LYS A 74 -13.33 -15.55 -5.78
C LYS A 74 -14.54 -14.87 -6.46
N ALA A 75 -14.56 -13.55 -6.49
CA ALA A 75 -15.59 -12.80 -7.19
C ALA A 75 -15.48 -13.01 -8.72
N ILE A 76 -14.25 -13.19 -9.19
CA ILE A 76 -13.89 -13.48 -10.58
C ILE A 76 -13.07 -14.78 -10.57
N ASP A 77 -13.68 -15.89 -10.98
CA ASP A 77 -13.01 -17.19 -11.09
C ASP A 77 -12.75 -17.52 -12.56
N SER A 78 -11.55 -17.20 -13.03
CA SER A 78 -11.03 -17.56 -14.35
C SER A 78 -10.05 -18.73 -14.30
N ASP A 79 -9.94 -19.41 -13.15
CA ASP A 79 -9.03 -20.53 -13.01
C ASP A 79 -9.53 -21.73 -13.86
N PRO A 80 -8.61 -22.54 -14.43
CA PRO A 80 -8.99 -23.71 -15.21
C PRO A 80 -9.84 -24.69 -14.38
N ILE A 81 -10.97 -25.14 -14.94
CA ILE A 81 -11.88 -26.11 -14.30
C ILE A 81 -11.15 -27.43 -14.01
N ASN A 82 -10.35 -27.90 -14.96
CA ASN A 82 -9.51 -29.09 -14.86
C ASN A 82 -8.03 -28.67 -14.94
N GLY A 83 -7.43 -28.31 -13.80
CA GLY A 83 -6.04 -27.89 -13.75
C GLY A 83 -5.60 -27.38 -12.38
N ILE A 84 -4.35 -26.92 -12.31
CA ILE A 84 -3.81 -26.26 -11.11
C ILE A 84 -4.58 -24.96 -10.93
N ARG A 85 -5.31 -24.83 -9.83
CA ARG A 85 -5.93 -23.56 -9.41
C ARG A 85 -4.91 -22.76 -8.61
N PRO A 86 -4.26 -21.74 -9.19
CA PRO A 86 -3.21 -21.04 -8.50
C PRO A 86 -3.81 -20.23 -7.34
N ARG A 87 -3.16 -20.33 -6.18
CA ARG A 87 -3.50 -19.51 -4.99
C ARG A 87 -3.15 -18.02 -5.17
N ARG A 88 -2.48 -17.68 -6.28
CA ARG A 88 -2.08 -16.34 -6.69
C ARG A 88 -2.60 -16.10 -8.11
N GLN A 89 -3.33 -15.02 -8.34
CA GLN A 89 -3.64 -14.55 -9.69
C GLN A 89 -2.56 -13.54 -10.06
N GLY A 90 -1.52 -14.02 -10.74
CA GLY A 90 -0.56 -13.11 -11.37
C GLY A 90 -1.23 -12.47 -12.57
N ILE A 91 -1.26 -11.14 -12.60
CA ILE A 91 -1.57 -10.42 -13.84
C ILE A 91 -0.23 -10.14 -14.51
N TRP A 92 0.00 -10.72 -15.68
CA TRP A 92 1.17 -10.37 -16.48
C TRP A 92 0.91 -8.98 -17.08
N LEU A 93 1.68 -7.97 -16.68
CA LEU A 93 1.76 -6.67 -17.36
C LEU A 93 2.57 -6.78 -18.65
#